data_AF-A0AAV9BKD2-F1
#
_entry.id   AF-A0AAV9BKD2-F1
#
_cell.length_a   1.000
_cell.length_b   1.000
_cell.length_c   1.000
_cell.angle_alpha   90.00
_cell.angle_beta   90.00
_cell.angle_gamma   90.00
#
_symmetry.space_group_name_H-M   'P 1'
#
loop_
_entity.id
_entity.type
_entity.pdbx_description
1 polymer ?
#
loop_
_entity_poly.entity_id
_entity_poly.type
_entity_poly.pdbx_seq_one_letter_code
_entity_poly.pdbx_strand_id
1 'polypeptide(L)'
;MKLNQCTKKFEFLTSYQSFQEKTWCVAKASSDETSLQDNLHYACTQVDCSVINAGGSCFEPNLLISHASVAMNLYYQSRGRNVWNCDFTHSGLITISDPSKLLLITEILP
;
A
#
# COMPACT_ATOMS: atom_id res chain seq x y z
N MET A 1 6.09 -8.60 -3.02
CA MET A 1 4.76 -8.02 -2.71
C MET A 1 4.16 -7.38 -3.96
N LYS A 2 2.94 -7.74 -4.37
CA LYS A 2 2.26 -7.19 -5.56
C LYS A 2 1.19 -6.17 -5.15
N LEU A 3 1.58 -4.97 -4.71
CA LEU A 3 0.67 -3.95 -4.16
C LEU A 3 -0.51 -3.63 -5.10
N ASN A 4 -0.27 -3.63 -6.41
CA ASN A 4 -1.30 -3.44 -7.43
C ASN A 4 -2.28 -4.61 -7.55
N GLN A 5 -1.86 -5.84 -7.24
CA GLN A 5 -2.78 -6.98 -7.20
C GLN A 5 -3.62 -6.96 -5.90
N CYS A 6 -3.09 -6.38 -4.84
CA CYS A 6 -3.71 -6.28 -3.52
C CYS A 6 -4.81 -5.23 -3.39
N THR A 7 -4.73 -4.18 -4.22
CA THR A 7 -5.67 -3.05 -4.17
C THR A 7 -6.64 -3.03 -5.35
N LYS A 8 -6.58 -4.06 -6.21
CA LYS A 8 -7.36 -4.18 -7.45
C LYS A 8 -8.87 -4.34 -7.28
N LYS A 9 -9.39 -4.44 -6.05
CA LYS A 9 -10.84 -4.54 -5.80
C LYS A 9 -11.57 -3.22 -6.12
N PHE A 10 -10.88 -2.07 -6.12
CA PHE A 10 -11.49 -0.75 -6.33
C PHE A 10 -11.43 -0.22 -7.77
N GLU A 11 -10.63 -0.80 -8.67
CA GLU A 11 -10.50 -0.30 -10.06
C GLU A 11 -11.62 -0.80 -11.01
N PHE A 12 -12.48 -1.72 -10.58
CA PHE A 12 -13.41 -2.42 -11.48
C PHE A 12 -14.76 -1.73 -11.74
N LEU A 13 -15.05 -0.57 -11.14
CA LEU A 13 -16.36 0.09 -11.27
C LEU A 13 -16.36 1.45 -11.98
N THR A 14 -15.26 1.90 -12.60
CA THR A 14 -15.29 3.13 -13.39
C THR A 14 -14.68 2.92 -14.77
N SER A 15 -15.54 2.72 -15.76
CA SER A 15 -15.23 2.57 -17.18
C SER A 15 -14.75 3.87 -17.85
N TYR A 16 -13.98 4.70 -17.16
CA TYR A 16 -13.37 5.91 -17.73
C TYR A 16 -12.04 6.15 -17.05
N GLN A 17 -10.97 5.68 -17.67
CA GLN A 17 -9.62 5.79 -17.15
C GLN A 17 -9.14 7.24 -17.34
N SER A 18 -9.55 8.14 -16.43
CA SER A 18 -8.91 9.44 -16.30
C SER A 18 -7.43 9.20 -16.03
N PHE A 19 -6.55 9.92 -16.74
CA PHE A 19 -5.11 9.99 -16.51
C PHE A 19 -4.82 10.68 -15.16
N GLN A 20 -5.36 10.15 -14.06
CA GLN A 20 -4.84 10.37 -12.73
C GLN A 20 -3.56 9.53 -12.69
N GLU A 21 -2.41 10.18 -12.59
CA GLU A 21 -1.16 9.48 -12.34
C GLU A 21 -1.40 8.46 -11.25
N LYS A 22 -1.18 7.17 -11.56
CA LYS A 22 -1.40 6.11 -10.59
C LYS A 22 -0.31 6.27 -9.54
N THR A 23 -0.64 6.95 -8.46
CA THR A 23 0.21 7.08 -7.29
C THR A 23 -0.14 6.01 -6.27
N TRP A 24 0.87 5.55 -5.54
CA TRP A 24 0.72 4.61 -4.44
C TRP A 24 1.27 5.21 -3.16
N CYS A 25 0.64 4.89 -2.04
CA CYS A 25 1.20 5.17 -0.73
C CYS A 25 1.82 3.90 -0.16
N VAL A 26 3.11 3.94 0.19
CA VAL A 26 3.82 2.82 0.83
C VAL A 26 4.46 3.26 2.13
N ALA A 27 4.70 2.32 3.04
CA ALA A 27 5.47 2.60 4.25
C ALA A 27 6.94 2.87 3.88
N LYS A 28 7.58 3.83 4.56
CA LYS A 28 9.01 4.08 4.40
C LYS A 28 9.81 2.92 5.00
N ALA A 29 10.87 2.50 4.30
CA ALA A 29 11.80 1.50 4.81
C ALA A 29 12.55 1.94 6.08
N SER A 30 12.62 3.24 6.33
CA SER A 30 13.26 3.83 7.52
C SER A 30 12.34 3.93 8.74
N SER A 31 11.06 3.54 8.63
CA SER A 31 10.11 3.59 9.73
C SER A 31 10.35 2.46 10.74
N ASP A 32 10.27 2.79 12.03
CA ASP A 32 10.36 1.79 13.10
C ASP A 32 9.12 0.88 13.16
N GLU A 33 9.26 -0.27 13.81
CA GLU A 33 8.19 -1.27 13.89
C GLU A 33 6.93 -0.74 14.57
N THR A 34 7.08 0.13 15.58
CA THR A 34 5.94 0.73 16.30
C THR A 34 5.10 1.59 15.36
N SER A 35 5.74 2.46 14.59
CA SER A 35 5.11 3.30 13.59
C SER A 35 4.42 2.47 12.51
N LEU A 36 5.06 1.39 12.04
CA LEU A 36 4.46 0.50 11.05
C LEU A 36 3.20 -0.20 11.59
N GLN A 37 3.22 -0.62 12.85
CA GLN A 37 2.10 -1.30 13.50
C GLN A 37 0.94 -0.34 13.76
N ASP A 38 1.23 0.89 14.18
CA ASP A 38 0.25 1.96 14.38
C ASP A 38 -0.42 2.35 13.05
N ASN A 39 0.37 2.51 11.98
CA ASN A 39 -0.16 2.80 10.64
C ASN A 39 -1.09 1.70 10.14
N LEU A 40 -0.67 0.44 10.30
CA LEU A 40 -1.44 -0.73 9.93
C LEU A 40 -2.77 -0.75 10.69
N HIS A 41 -2.71 -0.62 12.02
CA HIS A 41 -3.90 -0.65 12.86
C HIS A 41 -4.85 0.49 12.50
N TYR A 42 -4.35 1.73 12.44
CA TYR A 42 -5.14 2.90 12.07
C TYR A 42 -5.81 2.73 10.71
N ALA A 43 -5.05 2.37 9.67
CA ALA A 43 -5.61 2.18 8.33
C ALA A 43 -6.72 1.11 8.34
N CYS A 44 -6.53 -0.01 9.04
CA CYS A 44 -7.53 -1.07 9.12
C CYS A 44 -8.78 -0.71 9.93
N THR A 45 -8.75 0.35 10.75
CA THR A 45 -10.00 0.91 11.32
C THR A 45 -10.83 1.67 10.29
N GLN A 46 -10.22 2.07 9.16
CA GLN A 46 -10.81 2.93 8.15
C GLN A 46 -11.15 2.18 6.85
N VAL A 47 -10.45 1.08 6.56
CA VAL A 47 -10.62 0.28 5.34
C VAL A 47 -10.60 -1.23 5.63
N ASP A 48 -11.14 -2.02 4.70
CA ASP A 48 -11.13 -3.48 4.79
C ASP A 48 -9.72 -4.06 4.53
N CYS A 49 -9.10 -4.58 5.59
CA CYS A 49 -7.78 -5.23 5.57
C CYS A 49 -7.84 -6.76 5.43
N SER A 50 -8.98 -7.36 5.09
CA SER A 50 -9.09 -8.82 4.94
C SER A 50 -8.07 -9.43 3.98
N VAL A 51 -7.63 -8.67 2.97
CA VAL A 51 -6.64 -9.10 1.97
C VAL A 51 -5.24 -9.35 2.53
N ILE A 52 -4.87 -8.73 3.65
CA ILE A 52 -3.55 -8.89 4.30
C ILE A 52 -3.55 -9.81 5.50
N ASN A 53 -4.72 -10.27 5.95
CA ASN A 53 -4.81 -11.25 7.03
C ASN A 53 -4.38 -12.63 6.56
N ALA A 54 -4.09 -13.54 7.50
CA ALA A 54 -3.73 -14.92 7.18
C ALA A 54 -4.78 -15.57 6.26
N GLY A 55 -4.32 -16.16 5.15
CA GLY A 55 -5.18 -16.72 4.09
C GLY A 55 -5.69 -15.70 3.06
N GLY A 56 -5.42 -14.41 3.26
CA GLY A 56 -5.71 -13.34 2.30
C GLY A 56 -4.77 -13.35 1.11
N SER A 57 -5.22 -12.79 -0.02
CA SER A 57 -4.47 -12.76 -1.29
C SER A 57 -3.14 -11.99 -1.22
N CYS A 58 -2.96 -11.19 -0.16
CA CYS A 58 -1.81 -10.29 0.06
C CYS A 58 -1.18 -10.45 1.43
N PHE A 59 -1.36 -11.62 2.03
CA PHE A 59 -0.66 -12.00 3.24
C PHE A 59 0.86 -12.15 2.99
N GLU A 60 1.25 -12.70 1.83
CA GLU A 60 2.67 -12.93 1.53
C GLU A 60 3.32 -11.79 0.72
N PRO A 61 4.58 -11.39 1.06
CA PRO A 61 5.38 -11.89 2.17
C PRO A 61 4.82 -11.42 3.53
N ASN A 62 4.80 -12.32 4.53
CA ASN A 62 4.36 -12.02 5.90
C ASN A 62 5.38 -11.13 6.65
N LEU A 63 5.47 -9.87 6.22
CA LEU A 63 6.32 -8.83 6.80
C LEU A 63 5.45 -7.64 7.20
N LEU A 64 5.72 -7.07 8.39
CA LEU A 64 4.96 -5.94 8.91
C LEU A 64 4.95 -4.74 7.95
N ILE A 65 6.09 -4.39 7.37
CA ILE A 65 6.20 -3.29 6.39
C ILE A 65 5.38 -3.54 5.13
N SER A 66 5.24 -4.80 4.72
CA SER A 66 4.44 -5.21 3.56
C SER A 66 2.95 -5.01 3.86
N HIS A 67 2.48 -5.53 5.00
CA HIS A 67 1.09 -5.37 5.43
C HIS A 67 0.72 -3.90 5.66
N ALA A 68 1.59 -3.14 6.35
CA ALA A 68 1.40 -1.70 6.55
C ALA A 68 1.31 -0.95 5.21
N SER A 69 2.20 -1.24 4.26
CA SER A 69 2.16 -0.63 2.93
C SER A 69 0.86 -0.92 2.18
N VAL A 70 0.32 -2.14 2.27
CA VAL A 70 -0.97 -2.47 1.66
C VAL A 70 -2.12 -1.71 2.33
N ALA A 71 -2.18 -1.69 3.65
CA ALA A 71 -3.22 -0.99 4.40
C ALA A 71 -3.19 0.54 4.16
N MET A 72 -2.00 1.14 4.21
CA MET A 72 -1.76 2.56 3.92
C MET A 72 -2.19 2.91 2.50
N ASN A 73 -1.88 2.05 1.52
CA ASN A 73 -2.29 2.26 0.14
C ASN A 73 -3.80 2.17 -0.06
N LEU A 74 -4.48 1.21 0.61
CA LEU A 74 -5.93 1.09 0.58
C LEU A 74 -6.60 2.34 1.17
N TYR A 75 -6.11 2.81 2.32
CA TYR A 75 -6.55 4.06 2.93
C TYR A 75 -6.36 5.25 1.99
N TYR A 76 -5.16 5.45 1.47
CA TYR A 76 -4.82 6.53 0.55
C TYR A 76 -5.74 6.58 -0.68
N GLN A 77 -6.01 5.42 -1.29
CA GLN A 77 -6.92 5.33 -2.42
C GLN A 77 -8.38 5.61 -2.04
N SER A 78 -8.85 5.10 -0.90
CA SER A 78 -10.22 5.34 -0.41
C SER A 78 -10.49 6.82 -0.08
N ARG A 79 -9.43 7.60 0.19
CA ARG A 79 -9.50 9.04 0.52
C ARG A 79 -9.13 9.95 -0.66
N GLY A 80 -9.21 9.44 -1.89
CA GLY A 80 -9.03 10.24 -3.11
C GLY A 80 -7.59 10.61 -3.44
N ARG A 81 -6.59 9.86 -2.92
CA ARG A 81 -5.17 10.02 -3.28
C ARG A 81 -4.56 11.40 -2.97
N ASN A 82 -5.15 12.15 -2.05
CA ASN A 82 -4.56 13.43 -1.63
C ASN A 82 -3.23 13.23 -0.87
N VAL A 83 -2.27 14.12 -1.08
CA VAL A 83 -0.91 13.99 -0.52
C VAL A 83 -0.90 13.79 1.00
N TRP A 84 -1.75 14.52 1.71
CA TRP A 84 -1.88 14.44 3.17
C TRP A 84 -2.39 13.09 3.69
N ASN A 85 -3.07 12.29 2.86
CA ASN A 85 -3.56 10.97 3.25
C ASN A 85 -2.45 9.90 3.24
N CYS A 86 -1.24 10.24 2.78
CA CYS A 86 -0.08 9.36 2.83
C CYS A 86 0.99 9.85 3.82
N ASP A 87 0.69 10.83 4.69
CA ASP A 87 1.70 11.31 5.63
C ASP A 87 2.01 10.27 6.71
N PHE A 88 0.98 9.74 7.39
CA PHE A 88 1.12 8.75 8.46
C PHE A 88 2.20 9.15 9.48
N THR A 89 2.21 10.39 9.96
CA THR A 89 3.28 10.89 10.86
C THR A 89 4.65 10.79 10.17
N HIS A 90 4.74 11.27 8.94
CA HIS A 90 5.92 11.20 8.08
C HIS A 90 6.48 9.79 7.81
N SER A 91 5.73 8.73 8.04
CA SER A 91 6.16 7.34 7.79
C SER A 91 5.65 6.77 6.47
N GLY A 92 4.79 7.50 5.75
CA GLY A 92 4.35 7.15 4.40
C GLY A 92 5.12 7.86 3.29
N LEU A 93 5.20 7.21 2.13
CA LEU A 93 5.85 7.70 0.92
C LEU A 93 4.93 7.49 -0.28
N ILE A 94 4.70 8.58 -1.03
CA ILE A 94 4.00 8.52 -2.30
C ILE A 94 5.01 8.15 -3.39
N THR A 95 4.69 7.14 -4.18
CA THR A 95 5.46 6.74 -5.37
C THR A 95 4.59 6.81 -6.62
N ILE A 96 5.17 7.31 -7.72
CA ILE A 96 4.60 7.27 -9.08
C ILE A 96 4.98 5.99 -9.82
N SER A 97 5.95 5.24 -9.28
CA SER A 97 6.43 3.97 -9.82
C SER A 97 5.75 2.83 -9.07
N ASP A 98 5.17 1.88 -9.82
CA ASP A 98 4.51 0.70 -9.26
C ASP A 98 5.49 -0.07 -8.34
N PRO A 99 5.26 -0.10 -7.03
CA PRO A 99 6.16 -0.77 -6.09
C PRO A 99 6.24 -2.28 -6.31
N SER A 100 5.26 -2.87 -7.01
CA SER A 100 5.31 -4.28 -7.45
C SER A 100 6.41 -4.53 -8.50
N LYS A 101 6.79 -3.50 -9.27
CA LYS A 101 7.87 -3.58 -10.28
C LYS A 101 9.25 -3.32 -9.69
N LEU A 102 9.33 -2.56 -8.60
CA LEU A 102 10.59 -2.26 -7.90
C LEU A 102 11.21 -3.51 -7.26
N LEU A 103 10.39 -4.49 -6.86
CA LEU A 103 10.88 -5.77 -6.32
C LEU A 103 11.43 -6.73 -7.37
N LEU A 104 11.08 -6.56 -8.65
CA LEU A 104 11.67 -7.36 -9.74
C LEU A 104 13.13 -6.98 -10.00
N ILE A 105 13.54 -5.76 -9.63
CA ILE A 105 14.88 -5.25 -9.90
C ILE A 105 15.89 -5.75 -8.85
N THR A 106 15.44 -5.98 -7.61
CA THR A 106 16.30 -6.48 -6.51
C THR A 106 16.57 -7.98 -6.56
N GLU A 107 15.85 -8.76 -7.38
CA GLU A 107 16.13 -10.19 -7.61
C GLU A 107 17.10 -10.43 -8.80
N ILE A 108 17.55 -9.38 -9.49
CA ILE A 108 18.40 -9.48 -10.71
C ILE A 108 19.85 -9.00 -10.46
N LEU A 109 20.16 -8.42 -9.30
CA LEU A 109 21.54 -8.11 -8.92
C LEU A 109 22.05 -9.17 -7.94
N PRO A 110 23.10 -9.95 -8.31
CA PRO A 110 23.72 -10.93 -7.43
C PRO A 110 24.43 -10.28 -6.23
#